data_AF-A0A821FXH4-F1
#
_entry.id   AF-A0A821FXH4-F1
#
_cell.length_a   1.000
_cell.length_b   1.000
_cell.length_c   1.000
_cell.angle_alpha   90.00
_cell.angle_beta   90.00
_cell.angle_gamma   90.00
#
_symmetry.space_group_name_H-M   'P 1'
#
loop_
_entity.id
_entity.type
_entity.pdbx_description
1 polymer ?
#
loop_
_entity_poly.entity_id
_entity_poly.type
_entity_poly.pdbx_seq_one_letter_code
_entity_poly.pdbx_strand_id
1 'polypeptide(L)'
;MIPELRTAILNTNKADKHDLILYELKRMFAYLLESERRSYNSKSFCKVYTMDGLQSNTSSPKDMTNFFSNLITKLEEMFDDLKQLIRDLFFGILTNIVISFYCPHISRKLEEFYTVHCPVADMKDEHESLAELTVKDTLEGENMYTYS
;
A
#
# COMPACT_ATOMS: atom_id res chain seq x y z
N MET A 1 -10.09 -8.53 -9.81
CA MET A 1 -8.71 -8.12 -10.15
C MET A 1 -8.78 -6.76 -10.83
N ILE A 2 -7.89 -5.83 -10.51
CA ILE A 2 -7.91 -4.45 -11.04
C ILE A 2 -7.48 -4.46 -12.52
N PRO A 3 -8.40 -4.23 -13.48
CA PRO A 3 -8.13 -4.45 -14.89
C PRO A 3 -7.09 -3.50 -15.50
N GLU A 4 -7.08 -2.22 -15.10
CA GLU A 4 -6.09 -1.27 -15.64
C GLU A 4 -4.68 -1.67 -15.24
N LEU A 5 -4.46 -1.98 -13.95
CA LEU A 5 -3.16 -2.41 -13.43
C LEU A 5 -2.64 -3.67 -14.15
N ARG A 6 -3.51 -4.66 -14.32
CA ARG A 6 -3.15 -5.89 -15.05
C ARG A 6 -2.72 -5.57 -16.48
N THR A 7 -3.50 -4.75 -17.18
CA THR A 7 -3.26 -4.39 -18.58
C THR A 7 -1.94 -3.64 -18.73
N ALA A 8 -1.68 -2.67 -17.84
CA ALA A 8 -0.42 -1.94 -17.80
C ALA A 8 0.78 -2.88 -17.63
N ILE A 9 0.71 -3.80 -16.67
CA ILE A 9 1.80 -4.77 -16.41
C ILE A 9 2.01 -5.70 -17.61
N LEU A 10 0.95 -6.19 -18.25
CA LEU A 10 1.06 -7.11 -19.40
C LEU A 10 1.63 -6.43 -20.66
N ASN A 11 1.27 -5.17 -20.91
CA ASN A 11 1.65 -4.45 -22.12
C ASN A 11 3.06 -3.85 -22.07
N THR A 12 3.64 -3.66 -20.89
CA THR A 12 5.00 -3.12 -20.75
C THR A 12 6.07 -4.15 -21.13
N ASN A 13 7.03 -3.76 -21.95
CA ASN A 13 8.11 -4.64 -22.41
C ASN A 13 9.36 -4.63 -21.52
N LYS A 14 9.62 -3.53 -20.80
CA LYS A 14 10.81 -3.34 -19.97
C LYS A 14 10.48 -2.42 -18.78
N ALA A 15 11.11 -2.65 -17.63
CA ALA A 15 11.10 -1.72 -16.51
C ALA A 15 12.48 -1.03 -16.38
N ASP A 16 12.48 0.15 -15.77
CA ASP A 16 13.69 0.85 -15.38
C ASP A 16 14.35 0.18 -14.16
N LYS A 17 13.52 -0.39 -13.28
CA LYS A 17 13.93 -1.16 -12.11
C LYS A 17 13.07 -2.42 -11.96
N HIS A 18 13.59 -3.40 -11.21
CA HIS A 18 12.84 -4.61 -10.83
C HIS A 18 12.34 -5.48 -12.02
N ASP A 19 13.08 -5.53 -13.13
CA ASP A 19 12.73 -6.29 -14.35
C ASP A 19 12.32 -7.76 -14.07
N LEU A 20 13.03 -8.45 -13.17
CA LEU A 20 12.71 -9.84 -12.80
C LEU A 20 11.35 -9.97 -12.11
N ILE A 21 10.98 -8.97 -11.29
CA ILE A 21 9.68 -8.91 -10.62
C ILE A 21 8.59 -8.65 -11.66
N LEU A 22 8.82 -7.71 -12.59
CA LEU A 22 7.90 -7.44 -13.69
C LEU A 22 7.65 -8.71 -14.52
N TYR A 23 8.71 -9.43 -14.89
CA TYR A 23 8.61 -10.67 -15.65
C TYR A 23 7.75 -11.73 -14.93
N GLU A 24 7.98 -11.95 -13.64
CA GLU A 24 7.20 -12.91 -12.86
C GLU A 24 5.75 -12.47 -12.65
N LEU A 25 5.47 -11.16 -12.51
CA LEU A 25 4.11 -10.62 -12.46
C LEU A 25 3.37 -10.80 -13.79
N LYS A 26 4.03 -10.49 -14.92
CA LYS A 26 3.47 -10.75 -16.25
C LYS A 26 3.12 -12.22 -16.44
N ARG A 27 4.04 -13.11 -16.04
CA ARG A 27 3.81 -14.56 -16.13
C ARG A 27 2.63 -14.96 -15.24
N MET A 28 2.57 -14.48 -14.00
CA MET A 28 1.46 -14.74 -13.09
C MET A 28 0.12 -14.31 -13.68
N PHE A 29 0.01 -13.07 -14.18
CA PHE A 29 -1.24 -12.57 -14.77
C PHE A 29 -1.64 -13.29 -16.05
N ALA A 30 -0.69 -13.61 -16.93
CA ALA A 30 -0.97 -14.39 -18.13
C ALA A 30 -1.50 -15.80 -17.79
N TYR A 31 -0.90 -16.47 -16.80
CA TYR A 31 -1.38 -17.79 -16.34
C TYR A 31 -2.77 -17.73 -15.72
N LEU A 32 -3.06 -16.69 -14.91
CA LEU A 32 -4.37 -16.52 -14.29
C LEU A 32 -5.46 -16.14 -15.29
N LEU A 33 -5.10 -15.48 -16.40
CA LEU A 33 -6.04 -15.08 -17.45
C LEU A 33 -6.31 -16.21 -18.46
N GLU A 34 -5.26 -16.83 -18.98
CA GLU A 34 -5.33 -17.70 -20.16
C GLU A 34 -5.24 -19.20 -19.85
N SER A 35 -4.67 -19.61 -18.70
CA SER A 35 -4.51 -21.05 -18.44
C SER A 35 -5.82 -21.72 -18.05
N GLU A 36 -6.06 -22.92 -18.57
CA GLU A 36 -7.22 -23.76 -18.20
C GLU A 36 -7.28 -24.04 -16.70
N ARG A 37 -6.12 -24.18 -16.06
CA ARG A 37 -6.00 -24.44 -14.62
C ARG A 37 -6.30 -23.23 -13.74
N ARG A 38 -6.28 -22.01 -14.30
CA ARG A 38 -6.51 -20.71 -13.62
C ARG A 38 -5.81 -20.57 -12.26
N SER A 39 -4.66 -21.21 -12.11
CA SER A 39 -3.86 -21.25 -10.88
C SER A 39 -2.38 -21.11 -11.21
N TYR A 40 -1.66 -20.39 -10.35
CA TYR A 40 -0.25 -20.09 -10.53
C TYR A 40 0.55 -20.49 -9.30
N ASN A 41 1.69 -21.16 -9.51
CA ASN A 41 2.62 -21.47 -8.44
C ASN A 41 3.56 -20.27 -8.22
N SER A 42 3.38 -19.56 -7.11
CA SER A 42 4.13 -18.35 -6.77
C SER A 42 5.60 -18.58 -6.38
N LYS A 43 6.09 -19.84 -6.31
CA LYS A 43 7.48 -20.13 -5.90
C LYS A 43 8.53 -19.37 -6.69
N SER A 44 8.35 -19.18 -8.00
CA SER A 44 9.31 -18.42 -8.81
C SER A 44 9.28 -16.92 -8.51
N PHE A 45 8.09 -16.36 -8.30
CA PHE A 45 7.93 -14.98 -7.86
C PHE A 45 8.59 -14.75 -6.50
N CYS A 46 8.37 -15.64 -5.52
CA CYS A 46 8.96 -15.50 -4.18
C CYS A 46 10.50 -15.55 -4.18
N LYS A 47 11.12 -16.23 -5.17
CA LYS A 47 12.60 -16.27 -5.30
C LYS A 47 13.18 -14.93 -5.75
N VAL A 48 12.49 -14.23 -6.64
CA VAL A 48 12.96 -12.93 -7.16
C VAL A 48 12.51 -11.76 -6.28
N TYR A 49 11.40 -11.94 -5.55
CA TYR A 49 10.84 -10.92 -4.69
C TYR A 49 11.62 -10.83 -3.37
N THR A 50 12.29 -9.70 -3.17
CA THR A 50 13.05 -9.38 -1.96
C THR A 50 12.34 -8.29 -1.15
N MET A 51 12.27 -8.47 0.17
CA MET A 51 11.83 -7.46 1.14
C MET A 51 12.97 -7.25 2.13
N ASP A 52 13.32 -5.98 2.41
CA ASP A 52 14.41 -5.62 3.34
C ASP A 52 15.76 -6.32 3.04
N GLY A 53 16.05 -6.53 1.75
CA GLY A 53 17.27 -7.22 1.29
C GLY A 53 17.27 -8.73 1.48
N LEU A 54 16.28 -9.29 2.17
CA LEU A 54 16.09 -10.73 2.34
C LEU A 54 15.15 -11.27 1.26
N GLN A 55 15.49 -12.44 0.72
CA GLN A 55 14.56 -13.17 -0.15
C GLN A 55 13.30 -13.50 0.64
N SER A 56 12.15 -13.42 -0.04
CA SER A 56 10.87 -13.68 0.60
C SER A 56 10.76 -15.15 1.02
N ASN A 57 11.12 -15.45 2.26
CA ASN A 57 10.90 -16.76 2.87
C ASN A 57 9.39 -17.05 2.91
N THR A 58 8.94 -18.09 2.22
CA THR A 58 7.54 -18.53 2.15
C THR A 58 7.03 -19.18 3.45
N SER A 59 7.87 -19.31 4.47
CA SER A 59 7.59 -20.02 5.72
C SER A 59 7.23 -19.12 6.90
N SER A 60 7.40 -17.79 6.80
CA SER A 60 7.02 -16.85 7.86
C SER A 60 5.67 -16.20 7.53
N PRO A 61 4.72 -16.09 8.49
CA PRO A 61 3.55 -15.24 8.31
C PRO A 61 4.04 -13.83 8.00
N LYS A 62 3.82 -13.36 6.78
CA LYS A 62 4.13 -11.98 6.41
C LYS A 62 2.90 -11.14 6.68
N ASP A 63 3.11 -10.01 7.34
CA ASP A 63 2.11 -8.96 7.41
C ASP A 63 1.74 -8.55 5.98
N MET A 64 0.47 -8.78 5.61
CA MET A 64 -0.06 -8.49 4.29
C MET A 64 0.04 -7.00 3.96
N THR A 65 -0.07 -6.14 4.97
CA THR A 65 0.05 -4.69 4.83
C THR A 65 1.46 -4.32 4.41
N ASN A 66 2.47 -4.84 5.12
CA ASN A 66 3.86 -4.59 4.78
C ASN A 66 4.24 -5.18 3.41
N PHE A 67 3.75 -6.38 3.08
CA PHE A 67 3.94 -6.95 1.75
C PHE A 67 3.35 -6.07 0.65
N PHE A 68 2.12 -5.59 0.84
CA PHE A 68 1.43 -4.72 -0.11
C PHE A 68 2.16 -3.38 -0.28
N SER A 69 2.50 -2.70 0.81
CA SER A 69 3.22 -1.42 0.76
C SER A 69 4.56 -1.57 0.02
N ASN A 70 5.32 -2.62 0.29
CA ASN A 70 6.58 -2.88 -0.42
C ASN A 70 6.38 -3.19 -1.90
N LEU A 71 5.32 -3.93 -2.24
CA LEU A 71 4.98 -4.24 -3.63
C LEU A 71 4.62 -2.96 -4.38
N ILE A 72 3.78 -2.10 -3.79
CA ILE A 72 3.41 -0.79 -4.33
C ILE A 72 4.65 0.06 -4.60
N THR A 73 5.56 0.20 -3.63
CA THR A 73 6.81 0.95 -3.83
C THR A 73 7.62 0.39 -5.00
N LYS A 74 7.78 -0.94 -5.10
CA LYS A 74 8.50 -1.56 -6.22
C LYS A 74 7.81 -1.30 -7.56
N LEU A 75 6.47 -1.34 -7.62
CA LEU A 75 5.70 -1.05 -8.84
C LEU A 75 5.85 0.41 -9.27
N GLU A 76 5.80 1.35 -8.33
CA GLU A 76 6.04 2.78 -8.60
C GLU A 76 7.46 3.07 -9.09
N GLU A 77 8.43 2.23 -8.72
CA GLU A 77 9.81 2.32 -9.18
C GLU A 77 10.05 1.70 -10.55
N MET A 78 9.10 0.94 -11.11
CA MET A 78 9.31 0.20 -12.37
C MET A 78 9.33 1.09 -13.61
N PHE A 79 8.36 2.00 -13.75
CA PHE A 79 8.27 2.98 -14.85
C PHE A 79 7.21 4.04 -14.52
N ASP A 80 7.39 5.25 -15.07
CA ASP A 80 6.59 6.43 -14.68
C ASP A 80 5.08 6.28 -14.91
N ASP A 81 4.65 5.68 -16.04
CA ASP A 81 3.23 5.48 -16.31
C ASP A 81 2.56 4.56 -15.27
N LEU A 82 3.28 3.54 -14.79
CA LEU A 82 2.77 2.66 -13.74
C LEU A 82 2.76 3.35 -12.38
N LYS A 83 3.74 4.19 -12.10
CA LYS A 83 3.72 5.02 -10.90
C LYS A 83 2.47 5.91 -10.86
N GLN A 84 2.17 6.60 -11.96
CA GLN A 84 0.98 7.43 -12.05
C GLN A 84 -0.28 6.59 -11.86
N LEU A 85 -0.39 5.44 -12.54
CA LEU A 85 -1.53 4.54 -12.41
C LEU A 85 -1.70 4.02 -10.98
N ILE A 86 -0.62 3.66 -10.29
CA ILE A 86 -0.67 3.19 -8.90
C ILE A 86 -1.15 4.30 -7.98
N ARG A 87 -0.71 5.55 -8.21
CA ARG A 87 -1.25 6.70 -7.47
C ARG A 87 -2.74 6.87 -7.77
N ASP A 88 -3.15 6.88 -9.03
CA ASP A 88 -4.56 7.05 -9.38
C ASP A 88 -5.48 5.97 -8.78
N LEU A 89 -4.98 4.75 -8.60
CA LEU A 89 -5.74 3.62 -8.07
C LEU A 89 -5.82 3.56 -6.54
N PHE A 90 -4.74 3.91 -5.84
CA PHE A 90 -4.60 3.59 -4.42
C PHE A 90 -4.23 4.78 -3.54
N PHE A 91 -3.73 5.87 -4.12
CA PHE A 91 -3.22 7.00 -3.36
C PHE A 91 -4.34 7.83 -2.74
N GLY A 92 -4.16 8.20 -1.48
CA GLY A 92 -4.96 9.20 -0.80
C GLY A 92 -4.11 10.09 0.10
N ILE A 93 -4.73 11.17 0.58
CA ILE A 93 -4.11 12.12 1.51
C ILE A 93 -4.99 12.24 2.75
N LEU A 94 -4.40 12.03 3.92
CA LEU A 94 -4.96 12.38 5.23
C LEU A 94 -4.36 13.69 5.72
N THR A 95 -5.14 14.46 6.47
CA THR A 95 -4.64 15.69 7.11
C THR A 95 -4.75 15.54 8.61
N ASN A 96 -3.61 15.49 9.29
CA ASN A 96 -3.55 15.56 10.74
C ASN A 96 -3.54 17.02 11.17
N ILE A 97 -4.55 17.42 11.94
CA ILE A 97 -4.75 18.80 12.39
C ILE A 97 -4.65 18.84 13.91
N VAL A 98 -3.75 19.66 14.43
CA VAL A 98 -3.63 19.95 15.86
C VAL A 98 -4.03 21.39 16.11
N ILE A 99 -4.99 21.60 17.02
CA ILE A 99 -5.49 22.92 17.40
C ILE A 99 -5.23 23.11 18.88
N SER A 100 -4.53 24.19 19.25
CA SER A 100 -4.30 24.52 20.66
C SER A 100 -5.55 25.12 21.30
N PHE A 101 -5.83 24.74 22.55
CA PHE A 101 -6.88 25.37 23.36
C PHE A 101 -6.43 26.68 24.02
N TYR A 102 -5.12 26.89 24.17
CA TYR A 102 -4.55 27.98 24.98
C TYR A 102 -3.93 29.10 24.13
N CYS A 103 -3.76 28.89 22.82
CA CYS A 103 -3.23 29.89 21.91
C CYS A 103 -3.78 29.70 20.48
N PRO A 104 -3.67 30.70 19.59
CA PRO A 104 -4.16 30.61 18.20
C PRO A 104 -3.39 29.63 17.29
N HIS A 105 -2.54 28.76 17.85
CA HIS A 105 -1.70 27.85 17.07
C HIS A 105 -2.52 26.74 16.42
N ILE A 106 -2.31 26.54 15.12
CA ILE A 106 -2.88 25.44 14.34
C ILE A 106 -1.76 24.80 13.54
N SER A 107 -1.49 23.52 13.80
CA SER A 107 -0.57 22.70 13.03
C SER A 107 -1.34 21.81 12.07
N ARG A 108 -0.84 21.68 10.84
CA ARG A 108 -1.40 20.81 9.80
C ARG A 108 -0.30 20.01 9.16
N LYS A 109 -0.47 18.69 9.13
CA LYS A 109 0.45 17.77 8.47
C LYS A 109 -0.33 16.91 7.48
N LEU A 110 0.07 16.94 6.22
CA LEU A 110 -0.45 16.05 5.19
C LEU A 110 0.31 14.73 5.26
N GLU A 111 -0.42 13.63 5.20
CA GLU A 111 0.13 12.27 5.18
C GLU A 111 -0.45 11.49 4.00
N GLU A 112 0.44 11.00 3.15
CA GLU A 112 0.10 10.15 2.02
C GLU A 112 -0.21 8.73 2.51
N PHE A 113 -1.24 8.09 1.95
CA PHE A 113 -1.55 6.70 2.27
C PHE A 113 -1.94 5.90 1.01
N TYR A 114 -1.70 4.58 1.07
CA TYR A 114 -2.15 3.61 0.07
C TYR A 114 -3.09 2.55 0.67
N THR A 115 -3.20 2.52 2.00
CA THR A 115 -4.09 1.66 2.78
C THR A 115 -4.59 2.42 4.00
N VAL A 116 -5.82 2.16 4.40
CA VAL A 116 -6.41 2.73 5.61
C VAL A 116 -6.60 1.60 6.64
N HIS A 117 -6.16 1.83 7.88
CA HIS A 117 -6.34 0.86 8.95
C HIS A 117 -7.68 1.08 9.66
N CYS A 118 -8.60 0.14 9.49
CA CYS A 118 -9.94 0.20 10.06
C CYS A 118 -10.03 -0.72 11.29
N PRO A 119 -10.23 -0.21 12.52
CA PRO A 119 -10.41 -1.04 13.70
C PRO A 119 -11.70 -1.88 13.58
N VAL A 120 -11.66 -3.13 14.03
CA VAL A 120 -12.83 -4.04 13.96
C VAL A 120 -13.39 -4.40 15.32
N ALA A 121 -12.60 -4.24 16.38
CA ALA A 121 -13.07 -4.47 17.74
C ALA A 121 -14.13 -3.43 18.09
N ASP A 122 -15.26 -3.88 18.64
CA ASP A 122 -16.38 -3.05 19.09
C ASP A 122 -17.04 -2.17 18.01
N MET A 123 -16.79 -2.45 16.71
CA MET A 123 -17.43 -1.78 15.58
C MET A 123 -18.60 -2.61 15.04
N LYS A 124 -19.74 -1.97 14.82
CA LYS A 124 -20.94 -2.63 14.25
C LYS A 124 -20.83 -2.82 12.75
N ASP A 125 -20.21 -1.86 12.08
CA ASP A 125 -20.07 -1.84 10.62
C ASP A 125 -18.82 -1.05 10.19
N GLU A 126 -18.59 -1.05 8.87
CA GLU A 126 -17.48 -0.37 8.23
C GLU A 126 -17.55 1.17 8.35
N HIS A 127 -18.74 1.74 8.49
CA HIS A 127 -18.90 3.19 8.63
C HIS A 127 -18.45 3.65 10.01
N GLU A 128 -18.78 2.91 11.06
CA GLU A 128 -18.33 3.19 12.43
C GLU A 128 -16.80 3.10 12.52
N SER A 129 -16.22 2.06 11.92
CA SER A 129 -14.77 1.87 11.85
C SER A 129 -14.04 3.01 11.12
N LEU A 130 -14.59 3.48 10.00
CA LEU A 130 -14.04 4.61 9.27
C LEU A 130 -14.24 5.94 9.99
N ALA A 131 -15.36 6.10 10.72
CA ALA A 131 -15.61 7.30 11.50
C ALA A 131 -14.56 7.48 12.62
N GLU A 132 -14.09 6.37 13.20
CA GLU A 132 -13.06 6.37 14.24
C GLU A 132 -11.76 7.07 13.80
N LEU A 133 -11.42 6.99 12.51
CA LEU A 133 -10.24 7.68 11.95
C LEU A 133 -10.34 9.21 11.98
N THR A 134 -11.55 9.74 12.17
CA THR A 134 -11.82 11.18 12.22
C THR A 134 -12.17 11.67 13.62
N VAL A 135 -12.15 10.77 14.60
CA VAL A 135 -12.38 11.11 16.00
C VAL A 135 -11.26 12.04 16.48
N LYS A 136 -11.65 13.10 17.17
CA LYS A 136 -10.72 14.06 17.74
C LYS A 136 -10.16 13.51 19.03
N ASP A 137 -8.85 13.46 19.14
CA ASP A 137 -8.16 13.15 20.38
C ASP A 137 -7.69 14.43 21.08
N THR A 138 -7.67 14.40 22.41
CA THR A 138 -7.21 15.53 23.24
C THR A 138 -5.81 15.22 23.77
N LEU A 139 -4.83 16.00 23.31
CA LEU A 139 -3.43 15.84 23.70
C LEU A 139 -3.16 16.52 25.05
N GLU A 140 -3.02 15.73 26.12
CA GLU A 140 -2.84 16.22 27.49
C GLU A 140 -1.66 15.52 28.22
N GLY A 141 -1.23 16.11 29.34
CA GLY A 141 -0.18 15.53 30.19
C GLY A 141 1.16 15.36 29.47
N GLU A 142 1.73 14.15 29.53
CA GLU A 142 2.99 13.81 28.85
C GLU A 142 2.87 13.78 27.32
N ASN A 143 1.64 13.69 26.78
CA ASN A 143 1.36 13.68 25.34
C ASN A 143 1.04 15.06 24.76
N MET A 144 1.24 16.14 25.53
CA MET A 144 1.01 17.50 25.05
C MET A 144 1.82 17.80 23.79
N TYR A 145 1.18 18.48 22.84
CA TYR A 145 1.82 18.90 21.61
C TYR A 145 2.96 19.89 21.91
N THR A 146 4.18 19.49 21.60
CA THR A 146 5.35 20.37 21.66
C THR A 146 5.54 21.03 20.29
N TYR A 147 5.50 22.36 20.27
CA TYR A 147 5.86 23.14 19.09
C TYR A 147 7.25 23.74 19.31
N SER A 148 8.13 23.63 18.31
CA SER A 148 9.43 24.31 18.25
C SER A 148 9.32 25.62 17.49
#